data_AF-A0A524HK23-F1
#
_entry.id   AF-A0A524HK23-F1
#
_cell.length_a   1.000
_cell.length_b   1.000
_cell.length_c   1.000
_cell.angle_alpha   90.00
_cell.angle_beta   90.00
_cell.angle_gamma   90.00
#
_symmetry.space_group_name_H-M   'P 1'
#
loop_
_entity.id
_entity.type
_entity.pdbx_description
1 polymer ?
#
loop_
_entity_poly.entity_id
_entity_poly.type
_entity_poly.pdbx_seq_one_letter_code
_entity_poly.pdbx_strand_id
1 'polypeptide(L)'
;MQIANLVNYSVIIGYLGLVVYLGVHFSKRQKDTDRYYKGGRQLPPWAVGMSILATLISSITFLAYPGAGYQGNWVLLVQGLMVPLVLVALIWVIVPMYRKVIGISAYEYFEKRFGFFGRLYGSIAFFFAHFTKMGTVFYLLAIALTALIGLDKVPGGTYWVIIAMGILVIVYT
;
A
#
# COMPACT_ATOMS: atom_id res chain seq x y z
N MET A 1 24.36 6.68 23.78
CA MET A 1 24.16 6.42 22.33
C MET A 1 23.84 4.95 22.01
N GLN A 2 24.54 3.94 22.55
CA GLN A 2 24.23 2.52 22.25
C GLN A 2 22.83 2.03 22.73
N ILE A 3 22.33 2.52 23.87
CA ILE A 3 21.01 2.13 24.41
C ILE A 3 19.87 2.61 23.48
N ALA A 4 19.99 3.82 22.91
CA ALA A 4 19.00 4.35 21.96
C ALA A 4 18.93 3.49 20.68
N ASN A 5 20.07 2.98 20.22
CA ASN A 5 20.11 2.08 19.05
C ASN A 5 19.44 0.74 19.35
N LEU A 6 19.67 0.16 20.54
CA LEU A 6 19.05 -1.11 20.91
C LEU A 6 17.52 -1.02 20.98
N VAL A 7 17.00 0.07 21.56
CA VAL A 7 15.56 0.33 21.63
C VAL A 7 14.97 0.56 20.23
N ASN A 8 15.65 1.31 19.37
CA ASN A 8 15.18 1.52 17.99
C ASN A 8 15.08 0.20 17.22
N TYR A 9 16.10 -0.67 17.33
CA TYR A 9 16.08 -1.97 16.68
C TYR A 9 15.00 -2.89 17.24
N SER A 10 14.79 -2.91 18.56
CA SER A 10 13.76 -3.76 19.17
C SER A 10 12.35 -3.34 18.73
N VAL A 11 12.09 -2.03 18.61
CA VAL A 11 10.81 -1.51 18.11
C VAL A 11 10.58 -1.92 16.65
N ILE A 12 11.60 -1.78 15.78
CA ILE A 12 11.49 -2.17 14.37
C ILE A 12 11.25 -3.68 14.24
N ILE A 13 12.06 -4.49 14.91
CA ILE A 13 11.94 -5.96 14.86
C ILE A 13 10.60 -6.41 15.44
N GLY A 14 10.17 -5.82 16.56
CA GLY A 14 8.88 -6.12 17.19
C GLY A 14 7.71 -5.76 16.29
N TYR A 15 7.73 -4.60 15.64
CA TYR A 15 6.71 -4.19 14.67
C TYR A 15 6.66 -5.12 13.47
N LEU A 16 7.81 -5.41 12.84
CA LEU A 16 7.88 -6.32 11.70
C LEU A 16 7.42 -7.73 12.06
N GLY A 17 7.83 -8.23 13.22
CA GLY A 17 7.40 -9.53 13.75
C GLY A 17 5.90 -9.58 14.00
N LEU A 18 5.30 -8.51 14.54
CA LEU A 18 3.86 -8.41 14.73
C LEU A 18 3.11 -8.43 13.39
N VAL A 19 3.55 -7.68 12.38
CA VAL A 19 2.92 -7.66 11.06
C VAL A 19 2.96 -9.04 10.40
N VAL A 20 4.13 -9.71 10.43
CA VAL A 20 4.27 -11.08 9.90
C VAL A 20 3.39 -12.06 10.67
N TYR A 21 3.38 -11.97 12.00
CA TYR A 21 2.52 -12.81 12.85
C TYR A 21 1.05 -12.66 12.47
N LEU A 22 0.57 -11.42 12.32
CA LEU A 22 -0.82 -11.15 11.94
C LEU A 22 -1.11 -11.71 10.54
N GLY A 23 -0.24 -11.48 9.56
CA GLY A 23 -0.38 -12.03 8.20
C GLY A 23 -0.52 -13.55 8.21
N VAL A 24 0.41 -14.26 8.86
CA VAL A 24 0.39 -15.73 8.97
C VAL A 24 -0.82 -16.22 9.77
N HIS A 25 -1.21 -15.52 10.84
CA HIS A 25 -2.36 -15.89 11.66
C HIS A 25 -3.67 -15.79 10.86
N PHE A 26 -3.87 -14.71 10.09
CA PHE A 26 -5.07 -14.51 9.27
C PHE A 26 -5.06 -15.32 7.99
N SER A 27 -3.89 -15.65 7.42
CA SER A 27 -3.74 -16.52 6.26
C SER A 27 -4.43 -17.89 6.47
N LYS A 28 -4.31 -18.46 7.68
CA LYS A 28 -4.99 -19.73 8.07
C LYS A 28 -6.51 -19.70 7.95
N ARG A 29 -7.12 -18.51 7.90
CA ARG A 29 -8.59 -18.34 7.80
C ARG A 29 -9.06 -18.19 6.34
N GLN A 30 -8.16 -18.05 5.38
CA GLN A 30 -8.48 -17.88 3.97
C GLN A 30 -8.61 -19.25 3.30
N LYS A 31 -9.85 -19.66 2.98
CA LYS A 31 -10.16 -20.98 2.40
C LYS A 31 -10.62 -20.92 0.94
N ASP A 32 -11.00 -19.74 0.46
CA ASP A 32 -11.48 -19.51 -0.90
C ASP A 32 -11.17 -18.08 -1.36
N THR A 33 -11.34 -17.85 -2.66
CA THR A 33 -11.07 -16.59 -3.35
C THR A 33 -11.97 -15.45 -2.88
N ASP A 34 -13.24 -15.73 -2.54
CA ASP A 34 -14.18 -14.69 -2.08
C ASP A 34 -13.75 -14.17 -0.71
N ARG A 35 -13.32 -15.05 0.19
CA ARG A 35 -12.81 -14.69 1.51
C ARG A 35 -11.49 -13.94 1.43
N TYR A 36 -10.59 -14.36 0.53
CA TYR A 36 -9.30 -13.69 0.31
C TYR A 36 -9.49 -12.26 -0.21
N TYR A 37 -10.31 -12.04 -1.24
CA TYR A 37 -10.46 -10.71 -1.85
C TYR A 37 -11.53 -9.82 -1.21
N LYS A 38 -12.58 -10.39 -0.58
CA LYS A 38 -13.68 -9.62 0.02
C LYS A 38 -13.73 -9.66 1.53
N GLY A 39 -12.80 -10.36 2.18
CA GLY A 39 -12.82 -10.56 3.63
C GLY A 39 -14.08 -11.27 4.13
N GLY A 40 -14.73 -12.08 3.27
CA GLY A 40 -16.00 -12.74 3.56
C GLY A 40 -17.18 -11.79 3.80
N ARG A 41 -17.08 -10.51 3.37
CA ARG A 41 -18.08 -9.45 3.56
C ARG A 41 -18.44 -9.17 5.04
N GLN A 42 -17.57 -9.54 5.97
CA GLN A 42 -17.79 -9.39 7.42
C GLN A 42 -16.94 -8.27 8.05
N LEU A 43 -16.13 -7.58 7.24
CA LEU A 43 -15.26 -6.52 7.75
C LEU A 43 -16.09 -5.31 8.19
N PRO A 44 -15.89 -4.81 9.42
CA PRO A 44 -16.62 -3.64 9.90
C PRO A 44 -16.21 -2.39 9.10
N PRO A 45 -17.12 -1.41 8.87
CA PRO A 45 -16.86 -0.27 8.00
C PRO A 45 -15.64 0.57 8.39
N TRP A 46 -15.37 0.72 9.70
CA TRP A 46 -14.21 1.47 10.19
C TRP A 46 -12.88 0.78 9.80
N ALA A 47 -12.82 -0.55 9.82
CA ALA A 47 -11.62 -1.30 9.44
C ALA A 47 -11.36 -1.18 7.94
N VAL A 48 -12.42 -1.24 7.13
CA VAL A 48 -12.33 -1.00 5.68
C VAL A 48 -11.84 0.43 5.41
N GLY A 49 -12.38 1.43 6.11
CA GLY A 49 -11.95 2.83 5.97
C GLY A 49 -10.48 3.03 6.31
N MET A 50 -10.02 2.46 7.43
CA MET A 50 -8.60 2.53 7.82
C MET A 50 -7.68 1.83 6.82
N SER A 51 -8.10 0.67 6.27
CA SER A 51 -7.35 -0.02 5.23
C SER A 51 -7.22 0.80 3.95
N ILE A 52 -8.30 1.47 3.51
CA ILE A 52 -8.28 2.37 2.36
C ILE A 52 -7.32 3.54 2.62
N LEU A 53 -7.41 4.16 3.80
CA LEU A 53 -6.51 5.27 4.16
C LEU A 53 -5.05 4.82 4.19
N ALA A 54 -4.76 3.69 4.83
CA ALA A 54 -3.42 3.10 4.89
C ALA A 54 -2.87 2.78 3.49
N THR A 55 -3.72 2.36 2.55
CA THR A 55 -3.33 2.09 1.15
C THR A 55 -2.99 3.36 0.38
N LEU A 56 -3.57 4.50 0.75
CA LEU A 56 -3.32 5.79 0.08
C LEU A 56 -2.02 6.44 0.56
N ILE A 57 -1.61 6.18 1.80
CA ILE A 57 -0.39 6.72 2.39
C ILE A 57 0.78 5.79 2.07
N SER A 58 1.87 6.33 1.53
CA SER A 58 3.05 5.56 1.14
C SER A 58 4.35 6.29 1.48
N SER A 59 5.49 5.64 1.26
CA SER A 59 6.81 6.25 1.39
C SER A 59 6.98 7.51 0.53
N ILE A 60 6.30 7.60 -0.61
CA ILE A 60 6.28 8.82 -1.45
C ILE A 60 5.67 9.97 -0.65
N THR A 61 4.55 9.75 0.01
CA THR A 61 3.85 10.76 0.82
C THR A 61 4.71 11.22 2.00
N PHE A 62 5.45 10.30 2.63
CA PHE A 62 6.29 10.61 3.79
C PHE A 62 7.61 11.30 3.43
N LEU A 63 8.23 10.96 2.30
CA LEU A 63 9.57 11.44 1.95
C LEU A 63 9.54 12.48 0.83
N ALA A 64 8.83 12.19 -0.27
CA ALA A 64 8.85 13.04 -1.45
C ALA A 64 8.04 14.33 -1.26
N TYR A 65 6.88 14.27 -0.59
CA TYR A 65 6.03 15.46 -0.43
C TYR A 65 6.66 16.51 0.49
N PRO A 66 7.15 16.17 1.70
CA PRO A 66 7.89 17.13 2.52
C PRO A 66 9.18 17.60 1.85
N GLY A 67 9.90 16.71 1.15
CA GLY A 67 11.10 17.07 0.40
C GLY A 67 10.84 18.13 -0.68
N ALA A 68 9.76 17.97 -1.45
CA ALA A 68 9.33 18.96 -2.44
C ALA A 68 8.85 20.26 -1.79
N GLY A 69 8.15 20.18 -0.65
CA GLY A 69 7.75 21.35 0.14
C GLY A 69 8.93 22.15 0.67
N TYR A 70 9.98 21.46 1.13
CA TYR A 70 11.22 22.07 1.60
C TYR A 70 12.01 22.77 0.48
N GLN A 71 12.06 22.16 -0.70
CA GLN A 71 12.80 22.70 -1.85
C GLN A 71 12.06 23.81 -2.61
N GLY A 72 10.74 23.87 -2.50
CA GLY A 72 9.91 24.77 -3.31
C GLY A 72 8.71 25.31 -2.55
N ASN A 73 7.54 24.75 -2.82
CA ASN A 73 6.28 25.26 -2.31
C ASN A 73 5.34 24.12 -1.91
N TRP A 74 4.17 24.50 -1.38
CA TRP A 74 3.25 23.57 -0.73
C TRP A 74 2.18 23.03 -1.69
N VAL A 75 2.40 23.07 -3.01
CA VAL A 75 1.39 22.65 -4.00
C VAL A 75 0.92 21.22 -3.80
N LEU A 76 1.80 20.31 -3.36
CA LEU A 76 1.46 18.91 -3.08
C LEU A 76 0.56 18.75 -1.84
N LEU A 77 0.51 19.74 -0.94
CA LEU A 77 -0.43 19.73 0.18
C LEU A 77 -1.87 19.81 -0.32
N VAL A 78 -2.13 20.58 -1.37
CA VAL A 78 -3.47 20.70 -1.98
C VAL A 78 -3.97 19.33 -2.46
N GLN A 79 -3.09 18.55 -3.10
CA GLN A 79 -3.43 17.19 -3.51
C GLN A 79 -3.83 16.32 -2.31
N GLY A 80 -3.06 16.40 -1.20
CA GLY A 80 -3.38 15.67 0.03
C GLY A 80 -4.72 16.08 0.64
N LEU A 81 -5.03 17.37 0.68
CA LEU A 81 -6.29 17.91 1.20
C LEU A 81 -7.51 17.56 0.33
N MET A 82 -7.31 17.34 -0.97
CA MET A 82 -8.37 16.92 -1.88
C MET A 82 -8.77 15.45 -1.71
N VAL A 83 -7.89 14.59 -1.17
CA VAL A 83 -8.17 13.15 -1.04
C VAL A 83 -9.44 12.88 -0.22
N PRO A 84 -9.63 13.42 1.00
CA PRO A 84 -10.86 13.21 1.78
C PRO A 84 -12.12 13.69 1.04
N LEU A 85 -12.04 14.86 0.39
CA LEU A 85 -13.17 15.43 -0.34
C LEU A 85 -13.60 14.52 -1.50
N VAL A 86 -12.63 14.03 -2.28
CA VAL A 86 -12.90 13.09 -3.37
C VAL A 86 -13.44 11.77 -2.84
N LEU A 87 -12.88 11.22 -1.76
CA LEU A 87 -13.36 9.98 -1.16
C LEU A 87 -14.83 10.08 -0.70
N VAL A 88 -15.21 11.18 -0.05
CA VAL A 88 -16.60 11.43 0.34
C VAL A 88 -17.50 11.43 -0.90
N ALA A 89 -17.12 12.13 -1.97
CA ALA A 89 -17.88 12.13 -3.22
C ALA A 89 -18.01 10.72 -3.84
N LEU A 90 -16.91 9.95 -3.86
CA LEU A 90 -16.90 8.60 -4.43
C LEU A 90 -17.77 7.61 -3.63
N ILE A 91 -17.90 7.78 -2.31
CA ILE A 91 -18.75 6.94 -1.46
C ILE A 91 -20.22 7.01 -1.90
N TRP A 92 -20.70 8.17 -2.34
CA TRP A 92 -22.10 8.35 -2.74
C TRP A 92 -22.37 7.94 -4.19
N VAL A 93 -21.38 8.07 -5.08
CA VAL A 93 -21.59 7.86 -6.52
C VAL A 93 -21.03 6.52 -6.99
N ILE A 94 -19.76 6.25 -6.72
CA ILE A 94 -19.04 5.12 -7.30
C ILE A 94 -19.29 3.84 -6.50
N VAL A 95 -19.28 3.90 -5.16
CA VAL A 95 -19.45 2.71 -4.33
C VAL A 95 -20.79 2.00 -4.58
N PRO A 96 -21.96 2.68 -4.65
CA PRO A 96 -23.24 2.01 -4.90
C PRO A 96 -23.32 1.41 -6.30
N MET A 97 -22.71 2.06 -7.29
CA MET A 97 -22.64 1.54 -8.66
C MET A 97 -21.83 0.25 -8.71
N TYR A 98 -20.63 0.24 -8.14
CA TYR A 98 -19.74 -0.92 -8.16
C TYR A 98 -20.32 -2.08 -7.34
N ARG A 99 -20.91 -1.84 -6.17
CA ARG A 99 -21.51 -2.90 -5.34
C ARG A 99 -22.60 -3.71 -6.03
N LYS A 100 -23.31 -3.14 -7.01
CA LYS A 100 -24.36 -3.83 -7.78
C LYS A 100 -23.82 -4.61 -8.96
N VAL A 101 -22.69 -4.19 -9.53
CA VAL A 101 -22.24 -4.61 -10.85
C VAL A 101 -21.00 -5.51 -10.80
N ILE A 102 -20.10 -5.32 -9.84
CA ILE A 102 -18.83 -6.06 -9.78
C ILE A 102 -18.86 -7.20 -8.75
N GLY A 103 -18.25 -8.32 -9.13
CA GLY A 103 -18.01 -9.46 -8.27
C GLY A 103 -16.76 -9.26 -7.42
N ILE A 104 -15.58 -9.38 -8.03
CA ILE A 104 -14.27 -9.31 -7.35
C ILE A 104 -13.42 -8.18 -7.90
N SER A 105 -13.35 -8.04 -9.23
CA SER A 105 -12.50 -7.06 -9.88
C SER A 105 -13.28 -5.81 -10.31
N ALA A 106 -12.70 -4.64 -10.04
CA ALA A 106 -13.24 -3.37 -10.53
C ALA A 106 -13.37 -3.34 -12.07
N TYR A 107 -12.50 -4.06 -12.78
CA TYR A 107 -12.49 -4.08 -14.25
C TYR A 107 -13.60 -4.93 -14.86
N GLU A 108 -14.33 -5.73 -14.06
CA GLU A 108 -15.55 -6.41 -14.52
C GLU A 108 -16.62 -5.40 -14.97
N TYR A 109 -16.61 -4.19 -14.41
CA TYR A 109 -17.49 -3.13 -14.88
C TYR A 109 -17.19 -2.77 -16.35
N PHE A 110 -15.91 -2.69 -16.73
CA PHE A 110 -15.51 -2.41 -18.11
C PHE A 110 -15.88 -3.55 -19.05
N GLU A 111 -15.84 -4.80 -18.59
CA GLU A 111 -16.32 -5.94 -19.38
C GLU A 111 -17.79 -5.79 -19.72
N LYS A 112 -18.63 -5.49 -18.72
CA LYS A 112 -20.07 -5.35 -18.92
C LYS A 112 -20.44 -4.15 -19.79
N ARG A 113 -19.63 -3.10 -19.76
CA ARG A 113 -19.91 -1.85 -20.49
C ARG A 113 -19.32 -1.79 -21.91
N PHE A 114 -18.14 -2.37 -22.10
CA PHE A 114 -17.32 -2.25 -23.31
C PHE A 114 -16.85 -3.60 -23.88
N GLY A 115 -17.22 -4.71 -23.26
CA GLY A 115 -16.78 -6.05 -23.66
C GLY A 115 -15.42 -6.45 -23.07
N PHE A 116 -15.00 -7.67 -23.40
CA PHE A 116 -13.79 -8.31 -22.87
C PHE A 116 -12.52 -7.45 -23.00
N PHE A 117 -12.33 -6.80 -24.15
CA PHE A 117 -11.17 -5.94 -24.39
C PHE A 117 -11.09 -4.76 -23.42
N GLY A 118 -12.23 -4.20 -22.99
CA GLY A 118 -12.26 -3.13 -21.99
C GLY A 118 -11.74 -3.57 -20.62
N ARG A 119 -12.10 -4.79 -20.20
CA ARG A 119 -11.56 -5.39 -18.95
C ARG A 119 -10.08 -5.72 -19.07
N LEU A 120 -9.67 -6.30 -20.19
CA LEU A 120 -8.28 -6.68 -20.41
C LEU A 120 -7.37 -5.44 -20.38
N TYR A 121 -7.75 -4.40 -21.12
CA TYR A 121 -7.02 -3.14 -21.15
C TYR A 121 -6.92 -2.52 -19.75
N GLY A 122 -8.04 -2.37 -19.03
CA GLY A 122 -8.04 -1.78 -17.70
C GLY A 122 -7.19 -2.56 -16.69
N SER A 123 -7.24 -3.90 -16.76
CA SER A 123 -6.46 -4.77 -15.87
C SER A 123 -4.96 -4.68 -16.16
N ILE A 124 -4.55 -4.71 -17.43
CA ILE A 124 -3.14 -4.61 -17.83
C ILE A 124 -2.58 -3.22 -17.53
N ALA A 125 -3.32 -2.16 -17.87
CA ALA A 125 -2.91 -0.80 -17.61
C ALA A 125 -2.70 -0.55 -16.11
N PHE A 126 -3.61 -1.06 -15.26
CA PHE A 126 -3.45 -0.98 -13.83
C PHE A 126 -2.26 -1.79 -13.33
N PHE A 127 -2.08 -3.02 -13.82
CA PHE A 127 -0.95 -3.87 -13.41
C PHE A 127 0.38 -3.14 -13.63
N PHE A 128 0.62 -2.59 -14.83
CA PHE A 128 1.86 -1.89 -15.11
C PHE A 128 1.99 -0.57 -14.33
N ALA A 129 0.93 0.24 -14.28
CA ALA A 129 0.96 1.49 -13.52
C ALA A 129 1.23 1.25 -12.03
N HIS A 130 0.61 0.21 -11.45
CA HIS A 130 0.79 -0.16 -10.06
C HIS A 130 2.17 -0.78 -9.81
N PHE A 131 2.66 -1.60 -10.73
CA PHE A 131 4.01 -2.19 -10.68
C PHE A 131 5.09 -1.09 -10.64
N THR A 132 5.03 -0.12 -11.56
CA THR A 132 5.96 1.02 -11.59
C THR A 132 5.86 1.87 -10.33
N LYS A 133 4.64 2.16 -9.87
CA LYS A 133 4.41 2.91 -8.62
C LYS A 133 5.03 2.19 -7.43
N MET A 134 4.78 0.89 -7.30
CA MET A 134 5.29 0.10 -6.17
C MET A 134 6.81 0.02 -6.18
N GLY A 135 7.45 -0.11 -7.35
CA GLY A 135 8.92 -0.03 -7.46
C GLY A 135 9.49 1.25 -6.83
N THR A 136 8.85 2.40 -7.09
CA THR A 136 9.25 3.70 -6.49
C THR A 136 9.02 3.72 -4.98
N VAL A 137 7.88 3.20 -4.51
CA VAL A 137 7.55 3.14 -3.08
C VAL A 137 8.56 2.27 -2.31
N PHE A 138 8.89 1.09 -2.83
CA PHE A 138 9.87 0.18 -2.22
C PHE A 138 11.28 0.79 -2.21
N TYR A 139 11.68 1.46 -3.29
CA TYR A 139 12.99 2.11 -3.36
C TYR A 139 13.13 3.24 -2.33
N LEU A 140 12.14 4.13 -2.24
CA LEU A 140 12.15 5.21 -1.27
C LEU A 140 12.10 4.69 0.18
N LEU A 141 11.32 3.65 0.43
CA LEU A 141 11.28 2.97 1.73
C LEU A 141 12.67 2.43 2.10
N ALA A 142 13.33 1.74 1.16
CA ALA A 142 14.61 1.12 1.39
C ALA A 142 15.70 2.15 1.68
N ILE A 143 15.78 3.25 0.93
CA ILE A 143 16.75 4.32 1.22
C ILE A 143 16.57 4.87 2.64
N ALA A 144 15.32 5.14 3.03
CA ALA A 144 15.05 5.65 4.37
C ALA A 144 15.43 4.66 5.47
N LEU A 145 15.10 3.37 5.30
CA LEU A 145 15.47 2.32 6.25
C LEU A 145 16.99 2.08 6.30
N THR A 146 17.67 2.08 5.15
CA THR A 146 19.12 1.93 5.06
C THR A 146 19.84 3.05 5.81
N ALA A 147 19.38 4.30 5.68
CA ALA A 147 19.91 5.42 6.45
C ALA A 147 19.63 5.30 7.96
N LEU A 148 18.44 4.82 8.34
CA LEU A 148 18.05 4.67 9.74
C LEU A 148 18.84 3.56 10.48
N ILE A 149 19.13 2.46 9.78
CA ILE A 149 19.85 1.28 10.32
C ILE A 149 21.38 1.47 10.20
N GLY A 150 21.85 2.50 9.51
CA GLY A 150 23.28 2.76 9.30
C GLY A 150 23.93 1.83 8.27
N LEU A 151 23.13 1.22 7.41
CA LEU A 151 23.60 0.39 6.29
C LEU A 151 23.96 1.21 5.05
N ASP A 152 23.79 2.53 5.09
CA ASP A 152 24.20 3.49 4.07
C ASP A 152 25.72 3.45 3.82
N LYS A 153 26.49 3.10 4.86
CA LYS A 153 27.95 2.94 4.79
C LYS A 153 28.40 1.60 4.22
N VAL A 154 27.48 0.65 4.04
CA VAL A 154 27.78 -0.68 3.50
C VAL A 154 27.52 -0.67 1.99
N PRO A 155 28.51 -1.03 1.14
CA PRO A 155 28.30 -1.15 -0.30
C PRO A 155 27.13 -2.08 -0.61
N GLY A 156 26.12 -1.55 -1.30
CA GLY A 156 24.91 -2.29 -1.64
C GLY A 156 23.91 -2.50 -0.50
N GLY A 157 24.06 -1.82 0.64
CA GLY A 157 23.14 -1.90 1.78
C GLY A 157 21.67 -1.66 1.41
N THR A 158 21.40 -0.72 0.50
CA THR A 158 20.03 -0.46 -0.01
C THR A 158 19.44 -1.66 -0.75
N TYR A 159 20.23 -2.37 -1.56
CA TYR A 159 19.72 -3.55 -2.29
C TYR A 159 19.33 -4.68 -1.34
N TRP A 160 20.12 -4.92 -0.29
CA TRP A 160 19.80 -5.90 0.74
C TRP A 160 18.50 -5.56 1.47
N VAL A 161 18.29 -4.28 1.80
CA VAL A 161 17.06 -3.82 2.43
C VAL A 161 15.85 -3.97 1.49
N ILE A 162 16.00 -3.67 0.19
CA ILE A 162 14.93 -3.90 -0.80
C ILE A 162 14.53 -5.37 -0.84
N ILE A 163 15.49 -6.28 -0.94
CA ILE A 163 15.24 -7.72 -1.00
C ILE A 163 14.57 -8.21 0.30
N ALA A 164 15.12 -7.82 1.45
CA ALA A 164 14.58 -8.23 2.75
C ALA A 164 13.14 -7.73 2.95
N MET A 165 12.87 -6.45 2.66
CA MET A 165 11.53 -5.89 2.75
C MET A 165 10.57 -6.49 1.73
N GLY A 166 11.03 -6.77 0.50
CA GLY A 166 10.25 -7.44 -0.52
C GLY A 166 9.80 -8.83 -0.09
N ILE A 167 10.74 -9.65 0.42
CA ILE A 167 10.42 -10.98 0.97
C ILE A 167 9.43 -10.86 2.13
N LEU A 168 9.68 -9.93 3.05
CA LEU A 168 8.79 -9.73 4.21
C LEU A 168 7.37 -9.39 3.76
N VAL A 169 7.21 -8.48 2.80
CA VAL A 169 5.91 -8.10 2.24
C VAL A 169 5.22 -9.27 1.56
N ILE A 170 5.95 -10.07 0.77
CA ILE A 170 5.40 -11.28 0.14
C ILE A 170 4.93 -12.29 1.18
N VAL A 171 5.62 -12.42 2.32
CA VAL A 171 5.29 -13.40 3.36
C VAL A 171 4.03 -13.04 4.15
N TYR A 172 3.80 -11.76 4.45
CA TYR A 172 2.64 -11.36 5.27
C TYR A 172 1.37 -11.05 4.48
N THR A 173 1.49 -10.82 3.17
CA THR A 173 0.36 -10.52 2.27
C THR A 173 -0.33 -11.80 1.79
#